data_AF-A0A315X4J8-F1
#
_entry.id   AF-A0A315X4J8-F1
#
_cell.length_a   1.000
_cell.length_b   1.000
_cell.length_c   1.000
_cell.angle_alpha   90.00
_cell.angle_beta   90.00
_cell.angle_gamma   90.00
#
_symmetry.space_group_name_H-M   'P 1'
#
loop_
_entity.id
_entity.type
_entity.pdbx_description
1 polymer ?
#
loop_
_entity_poly.entity_id
_entity_poly.type
_entity_poly.pdbx_seq_one_letter_code
_entity_poly.pdbx_strand_id
1 'polypeptide(L)'
;MNRVRSTALLLLLVLALALAGCEKKDASYTTSPSLKALVGTTTGNVAFRPEEPAPEPVEPPQDWQVEFALARFTELENGSPALEIILQVTTRPGTGMELWISDEAGTVARWSGGSTAVYVGTVCFQLELEREGEAVPLGSGKHTATLVFREPADGVIAARQVEITHTTPVLTGETPAPGSTVFSTAWACRRGQ
;
A
#
# COMPACT_ATOMS: atom_id res chain seq x y z
N MET A 1 -49.50 39.72 -4.37
CA MET A 1 -48.02 39.73 -4.52
C MET A 1 -47.28 38.64 -3.71
N ASN A 2 -47.90 37.49 -3.36
CA ASN A 2 -47.24 36.48 -2.50
C ASN A 2 -46.95 35.11 -3.13
N ARG A 3 -47.40 34.82 -4.37
CA ARG A 3 -47.24 33.48 -4.97
C ARG A 3 -45.89 33.22 -5.65
N VAL A 4 -45.15 34.25 -6.04
CA VAL A 4 -43.91 34.11 -6.82
C VAL A 4 -42.69 33.83 -5.94
N ARG A 5 -42.73 34.16 -4.63
CA ARG A 5 -41.61 33.91 -3.70
C ARG A 5 -41.51 32.46 -3.22
N SER A 6 -42.60 31.69 -3.20
CA SER A 6 -42.60 30.30 -2.71
C SER A 6 -41.96 29.30 -3.68
N THR A 7 -42.08 29.51 -4.99
CA THR A 7 -41.55 28.56 -5.99
C THR A 7 -40.03 28.63 -6.15
N ALA A 8 -39.44 29.82 -6.02
CA ALA A 8 -37.98 29.99 -6.06
C ALA A 8 -37.27 29.31 -4.87
N LEU A 9 -37.89 29.31 -3.69
CA LEU A 9 -37.34 28.67 -2.49
C LEU A 9 -37.37 27.14 -2.59
N LEU A 10 -38.41 26.57 -3.22
CA LEU A 10 -38.54 25.12 -3.43
C LEU A 10 -37.53 24.58 -4.46
N LEU A 11 -37.22 25.33 -5.51
CA LEU A 11 -36.22 24.94 -6.51
C LEU A 11 -34.78 24.94 -5.96
N LEU A 12 -34.46 25.89 -5.06
CA LEU A 12 -33.16 25.92 -4.37
C LEU A 12 -32.98 24.76 -3.40
N LEU A 13 -34.04 24.34 -2.70
CA LEU A 13 -33.97 23.20 -1.77
C LEU A 13 -33.74 21.87 -2.50
N VAL A 14 -34.40 21.66 -3.65
CA VAL A 14 -34.24 20.45 -4.47
C VAL A 14 -32.84 20.37 -5.10
N LEU A 15 -32.25 21.51 -5.50
CA LEU A 15 -30.88 21.54 -6.01
C LEU A 15 -29.84 21.24 -4.91
N ALA A 16 -30.06 21.71 -3.68
CA ALA A 16 -29.19 21.40 -2.54
C ALA A 16 -29.28 19.92 -2.11
N LEU A 17 -30.47 19.31 -2.17
CA LEU A 17 -30.67 17.88 -1.90
C LEU A 17 -30.10 16.97 -3.01
N ALA A 18 -30.05 17.44 -4.26
CA ALA A 18 -29.43 16.71 -5.37
C ALA A 18 -27.89 16.73 -5.30
N LEU A 19 -27.29 17.76 -4.70
CA LEU A 19 -25.84 17.84 -4.48
C LEU A 19 -25.37 17.08 -3.23
N ALA A 20 -26.23 16.91 -2.22
CA ALA A 20 -25.92 16.14 -1.01
C ALA A 20 -25.98 14.61 -1.21
N GLY A 21 -26.44 14.15 -2.38
CA GLY A 21 -26.72 12.74 -2.66
C GLY A 21 -25.72 12.10 -3.61
N CYS A 22 -24.40 12.22 -3.39
CA CYS A 22 -23.39 11.33 -4.02
C CYS A 22 -21.97 11.48 -3.44
N GLU A 23 -21.78 11.96 -2.21
CA GLU A 23 -20.45 11.84 -1.58
C GLU A 23 -20.27 10.39 -1.11
N LYS A 24 -19.65 9.56 -1.98
CA LYS A 24 -19.14 8.25 -1.58
C LYS A 24 -18.18 8.47 -0.42
N LYS A 25 -18.39 7.78 0.70
CA LYS A 25 -17.48 7.83 1.86
C LYS A 25 -16.05 7.56 1.38
N ASP A 26 -15.14 8.49 1.65
CA ASP A 26 -13.71 8.35 1.36
C ASP A 26 -13.21 7.05 1.99
N ALA A 27 -12.79 6.11 1.14
CA ALA A 27 -12.31 4.80 1.56
C ALA A 27 -10.77 4.72 1.62
N SER A 28 -10.06 5.83 1.35
CA SER A 28 -8.59 5.89 1.27
C SER A 28 -7.90 5.30 2.50
N TYR A 29 -8.47 5.51 3.69
CA TYR A 29 -7.91 5.04 4.95
C TYR A 29 -8.62 3.82 5.52
N THR A 30 -9.24 3.01 4.66
CA THR A 30 -9.69 1.68 5.04
C THR A 30 -8.50 0.74 5.01
N THR A 31 -8.20 0.04 6.11
CA THR A 31 -7.07 -0.89 6.17
C THR A 31 -7.30 -2.12 5.28
N SER A 32 -6.22 -2.69 4.72
CA SER A 32 -6.34 -3.85 3.82
C SER A 32 -6.84 -5.10 4.57
N PRO A 33 -8.03 -5.65 4.21
CA PRO A 33 -8.55 -6.85 4.87
C PRO A 33 -7.76 -8.10 4.50
N SER A 34 -7.27 -8.22 3.26
CA SER A 34 -6.51 -9.39 2.80
C SER A 34 -5.11 -9.42 3.40
N LEU A 35 -4.44 -8.26 3.54
CA LEU A 35 -3.17 -8.21 4.24
C LEU A 35 -3.34 -8.52 5.73
N LYS A 36 -4.38 -7.97 6.37
CA LYS A 36 -4.68 -8.30 7.77
C LYS A 36 -4.94 -9.80 7.97
N ALA A 37 -5.63 -10.44 7.03
CA ALA A 37 -5.84 -11.88 7.06
C ALA A 37 -4.54 -12.67 6.85
N LEU A 38 -3.64 -12.18 6.00
CA LEU A 38 -2.35 -12.81 5.76
C LEU A 38 -1.40 -12.69 6.96
N VAL A 39 -1.15 -11.49 7.48
CA VAL A 39 -0.07 -11.23 8.47
C VAL A 39 -0.56 -10.73 9.83
N GLY A 40 -1.87 -10.73 10.08
CA GLY A 40 -2.48 -10.33 11.35
C GLY A 40 -2.51 -8.82 11.63
N THR A 41 -1.85 -8.00 10.82
CA THR A 41 -1.72 -6.56 10.98
C THR A 41 -1.79 -5.83 9.63
N THR A 42 -2.07 -4.53 9.68
CA THR A 42 -1.91 -3.62 8.53
C THR A 42 -0.90 -2.51 8.82
N THR A 43 -0.29 -2.51 9.99
CA THR A 43 0.79 -1.59 10.33
C THR A 43 2.07 -2.39 10.43
N GLY A 44 3.13 -1.90 9.79
CA GLY A 44 4.44 -2.50 9.79
C GLY A 44 5.51 -1.53 10.29
N ASN A 45 6.67 -2.10 10.59
CA ASN A 45 7.87 -1.33 10.92
C ASN A 45 8.52 -0.88 9.62
N VAL A 46 9.02 0.36 9.59
CA VAL A 46 9.66 0.92 8.41
C VAL A 46 11.09 1.32 8.72
N ALA A 47 11.99 0.98 7.81
CA ALA A 47 13.33 1.53 7.77
C ALA A 47 13.52 2.23 6.41
N PHE A 48 13.85 3.52 6.43
CA PHE A 48 14.22 4.27 5.23
C PHE A 48 15.73 4.24 5.05
N ARG A 49 16.17 3.99 3.82
CA ARG A 49 17.57 3.81 3.43
C ARG A 49 18.35 2.89 4.40
N PRO A 50 17.84 1.67 4.67
CA PRO A 50 18.62 0.72 5.46
C PRO A 50 19.93 0.39 4.75
N GLU A 51 20.99 0.17 5.53
CA GLU A 51 22.31 -0.21 4.99
C GLU A 51 22.29 -1.58 4.29
N GLU A 52 21.35 -2.45 4.69
CA GLU A 52 21.16 -3.77 4.10
C GLU A 52 20.48 -3.67 2.71
N PRO A 53 21.01 -4.35 1.68
CA PRO A 53 20.32 -4.46 0.40
C PRO A 53 19.08 -5.35 0.52
N ALA A 54 18.10 -5.17 -0.36
CA ALA A 54 17.00 -6.12 -0.48
C ALA A 54 17.55 -7.54 -0.76
N PRO A 55 17.00 -8.60 -0.14
CA PRO A 55 17.40 -9.96 -0.43
C PRO A 55 17.26 -10.33 -1.91
N GLU A 56 18.22 -11.11 -2.41
CA GLU A 56 18.15 -11.69 -3.75
C GLU A 56 16.93 -12.61 -3.89
N PRO A 57 16.38 -12.80 -5.12
CA PRO A 57 15.27 -13.72 -5.35
C PRO A 57 15.55 -15.15 -4.89
N VAL A 58 14.57 -15.76 -4.23
CA VAL A 58 14.63 -17.13 -3.68
C VAL A 58 13.30 -17.83 -3.96
N GLU A 59 13.38 -19.05 -4.49
CA GLU A 59 12.21 -19.90 -4.70
C GLU A 59 11.59 -20.36 -3.36
N PRO A 60 10.26 -20.30 -3.20
CA PRO A 60 9.60 -20.78 -2.01
C PRO A 60 9.76 -22.30 -1.86
N PRO A 61 9.64 -22.84 -0.63
CA PRO A 61 9.57 -24.28 -0.42
C PRO A 61 8.35 -24.89 -1.14
N GLN A 62 8.39 -26.19 -1.46
CA GLN A 62 7.40 -26.86 -2.33
C GLN A 62 5.94 -26.73 -1.88
N ASP A 63 5.71 -26.48 -0.60
CA ASP A 63 4.40 -26.39 0.03
C ASP A 63 3.95 -24.94 0.27
N TRP A 64 4.72 -23.98 -0.22
CA TRP A 64 4.38 -22.58 -0.33
C TRP A 64 4.23 -22.17 -1.79
N GLN A 65 3.39 -21.18 -2.02
CA GLN A 65 3.34 -20.49 -3.30
C GLN A 65 3.40 -19.00 -3.04
N VAL A 66 4.29 -18.32 -3.76
CA VAL A 66 4.42 -16.86 -3.72
C VAL A 66 4.60 -16.36 -5.14
N GLU A 67 3.57 -15.70 -5.63
CA GLU A 67 3.59 -14.95 -6.88
C GLU A 67 3.43 -13.47 -6.54
N PHE A 68 4.49 -12.69 -6.79
CA PHE A 68 4.42 -11.24 -6.67
C PHE A 68 3.96 -10.68 -8.01
N ALA A 69 2.65 -10.49 -8.14
CA ALA A 69 2.02 -10.21 -9.43
C ALA A 69 2.22 -8.76 -9.89
N LEU A 70 2.19 -7.80 -8.96
CA LEU A 70 2.25 -6.38 -9.32
C LEU A 70 2.84 -5.53 -8.19
N ALA A 71 3.71 -4.60 -8.59
CA ALA A 71 3.98 -3.37 -7.87
C ALA A 71 3.85 -2.18 -8.83
N ARG A 72 3.10 -1.14 -8.44
CA ARG A 72 2.95 0.06 -9.27
C ARG A 72 2.70 1.33 -8.47
N PHE A 73 3.21 2.44 -8.97
CA PHE A 73 2.82 3.75 -8.47
C PHE A 73 1.37 4.07 -8.86
N THR A 74 0.60 4.58 -7.90
CA THR A 74 -0.82 4.90 -8.03
C THR A 74 -1.20 6.03 -7.05
N GLU A 75 -2.50 6.25 -6.88
CA GLU A 75 -3.06 7.16 -5.89
C GLU A 75 -4.12 6.46 -5.03
N LEU A 76 -4.21 6.83 -3.76
CA LEU A 76 -5.37 6.51 -2.91
C LEU A 76 -6.65 7.18 -3.46
N GLU A 77 -7.84 6.88 -2.91
CA GLU A 77 -9.10 7.49 -3.42
C GLU A 77 -9.13 9.02 -3.25
N ASN A 78 -8.41 9.56 -2.28
CA ASN A 78 -8.27 10.99 -2.00
C ASN A 78 -7.18 11.68 -2.83
N GLY A 79 -6.49 10.96 -3.72
CA GLY A 79 -5.41 11.49 -4.56
C GLY A 79 -4.01 11.45 -3.94
N SER A 80 -3.84 11.00 -2.70
CA SER A 80 -2.51 10.83 -2.11
C SER A 80 -1.67 9.84 -2.93
N PRO A 81 -0.40 10.12 -3.25
CA PRO A 81 0.46 9.19 -3.98
C PRO A 81 0.67 7.93 -3.15
N ALA A 82 0.62 6.77 -3.80
CA ALA A 82 0.70 5.47 -3.15
C ALA A 82 1.47 4.45 -4.00
N LEU A 83 1.99 3.42 -3.35
CA LEU A 83 2.48 2.20 -3.99
C LEU A 83 1.44 1.09 -3.80
N GLU A 84 0.93 0.53 -4.88
CA GLU A 84 0.03 -0.62 -4.85
C GLU A 84 0.77 -1.93 -5.06
N ILE A 85 0.39 -2.92 -4.26
CA ILE A 85 0.99 -4.24 -4.19
C ILE A 85 -0.10 -5.30 -4.38
N ILE A 86 0.12 -6.21 -5.33
CA ILE A 86 -0.72 -7.40 -5.52
C ILE A 86 0.16 -8.64 -5.51
N LEU A 87 -0.21 -9.62 -4.70
CA LEU A 87 0.43 -10.92 -4.66
C LEU A 87 -0.61 -12.04 -4.54
N GLN A 88 -0.28 -13.21 -5.06
CA GLN A 88 -1.03 -14.43 -4.86
C GLN A 88 -0.19 -15.40 -4.04
N VAL A 89 -0.76 -15.93 -2.95
CA VAL A 89 -0.01 -16.75 -2.00
C VAL A 89 -0.75 -17.97 -1.51
N THR A 90 0.03 -18.98 -1.16
CA THR A 90 -0.33 -20.09 -0.27
C THR A 90 0.73 -20.12 0.83
N THR A 91 0.33 -19.78 2.06
CA THR A 91 1.26 -19.61 3.20
C THR A 91 0.97 -20.53 4.37
N ARG A 92 1.99 -20.67 5.23
CA ARG A 92 1.94 -21.31 6.54
C ARG A 92 2.11 -20.28 7.65
N PRO A 93 1.74 -20.62 8.89
CA PRO A 93 1.89 -19.68 9.99
C PRO A 93 3.35 -19.48 10.39
N GLY A 94 3.70 -18.24 10.78
CA GLY A 94 4.92 -17.94 11.52
C GLY A 94 6.05 -17.24 10.75
N THR A 95 5.91 -17.04 9.44
CA THR A 95 6.94 -16.41 8.61
C THR A 95 6.74 -14.90 8.54
N GLY A 96 7.77 -14.11 8.82
CA GLY A 96 7.69 -12.64 8.68
C GLY A 96 7.59 -12.23 7.22
N MET A 97 6.74 -11.26 6.91
CA MET A 97 6.62 -10.66 5.57
C MET A 97 7.30 -9.30 5.53
N GLU A 98 8.14 -9.08 4.53
CA GLU A 98 8.79 -7.79 4.26
C GLU A 98 8.54 -7.37 2.81
N LEU A 99 8.43 -6.06 2.59
CA LEU A 99 8.43 -5.43 1.29
C LEU A 99 9.59 -4.44 1.23
N TRP A 100 10.42 -4.58 0.22
CA TRP A 100 11.58 -3.73 -0.01
C TRP A 100 11.37 -2.96 -1.30
N ILE A 101 11.72 -1.67 -1.29
CA ILE A 101 11.81 -0.83 -2.48
C ILE A 101 13.28 -0.49 -2.69
N SER A 102 13.75 -0.67 -3.91
CA SER A 102 15.10 -0.28 -4.33
C SER A 102 15.03 0.59 -5.57
N ASP A 103 16.03 1.46 -5.71
CA ASP A 103 16.34 2.22 -6.92
C ASP A 103 17.81 1.99 -7.30
N GLU A 104 18.32 2.76 -8.27
CA GLU A 104 19.72 2.64 -8.73
C GLU A 104 20.76 2.98 -7.64
N ALA A 105 20.39 3.73 -6.59
CA ALA A 105 21.27 4.11 -5.50
C ALA A 105 21.29 3.08 -4.36
N GLY A 106 20.27 2.22 -4.27
CA GLY A 106 20.19 1.13 -3.29
C GLY A 106 18.79 0.92 -2.73
N THR A 107 18.70 0.39 -1.52
CA THR A 107 17.41 0.23 -0.83
C THR A 107 16.87 1.59 -0.40
N VAL A 108 15.66 1.94 -0.86
CA VAL A 108 14.96 3.16 -0.47
C VAL A 108 14.20 2.97 0.83
N ALA A 109 13.46 1.87 0.93
CA ALA A 109 12.65 1.58 2.09
C ALA A 109 12.47 0.08 2.28
N ARG A 110 12.40 -0.34 3.54
CA ARG A 110 11.91 -1.65 3.95
C ARG A 110 10.69 -1.46 4.84
N TRP A 111 9.60 -2.11 4.48
CA TRP A 111 8.42 -2.30 5.31
C TRP A 111 8.39 -3.75 5.81
N SER A 112 8.20 -3.96 7.10
CA SER A 112 8.10 -5.29 7.70
C SER A 112 6.77 -5.41 8.44
N GLY A 113 5.94 -6.34 7.97
CA GLY A 113 4.62 -6.63 8.53
C GLY A 113 4.67 -7.55 9.74
N GLY A 114 3.58 -8.30 9.94
CA GLY A 114 3.50 -9.35 10.94
C GLY A 114 3.99 -10.70 10.42
N SER A 115 3.71 -11.74 11.20
CA SER A 115 3.92 -13.13 10.80
C SER A 115 2.72 -13.65 10.03
N THR A 116 2.97 -14.43 8.99
CA THR A 116 1.93 -15.06 8.19
C THR A 116 1.03 -15.97 9.04
N ALA A 117 -0.22 -16.09 8.60
CA ALA A 117 -1.17 -17.12 9.00
C ALA A 117 -1.31 -18.18 7.89
N VAL A 118 -2.17 -19.17 8.10
CA VAL A 118 -2.62 -20.03 6.99
C VAL A 118 -3.51 -19.18 6.08
N TYR A 119 -3.07 -18.95 4.85
CA TYR A 119 -3.80 -18.13 3.88
C TYR A 119 -3.62 -18.68 2.47
N VAL A 120 -4.71 -18.68 1.70
CA VAL A 120 -4.71 -19.02 0.27
C VAL A 120 -5.53 -17.97 -0.46
N GLY A 121 -4.91 -17.25 -1.38
CA GLY A 121 -5.60 -16.29 -2.23
C GLY A 121 -4.77 -15.07 -2.59
N THR A 122 -5.47 -14.05 -3.09
CA THR A 122 -4.89 -12.77 -3.51
C THR A 122 -4.86 -11.79 -2.34
N VAL A 123 -3.69 -11.20 -2.10
CA VAL A 123 -3.51 -10.09 -1.18
C VAL A 123 -3.28 -8.83 -1.98
N CYS A 124 -3.97 -7.76 -1.58
CA CYS A 124 -3.85 -6.45 -2.21
C CYS A 124 -3.81 -5.39 -1.12
N PHE A 125 -2.80 -4.52 -1.19
CA PHE A 125 -2.72 -3.36 -0.31
C PHE A 125 -1.98 -2.21 -0.98
N GLN A 126 -2.16 -1.02 -0.43
CA GLN A 126 -1.51 0.20 -0.86
C GLN A 126 -0.74 0.82 0.31
N LEU A 127 0.45 1.36 0.05
CA LEU A 127 1.24 2.12 1.02
C LEU A 127 1.28 3.59 0.57
N GLU A 128 0.79 4.48 1.42
CA GLU A 128 0.83 5.93 1.15
C GLU A 128 2.29 6.41 1.13
N LEU A 129 2.65 7.20 0.12
CA LEU A 129 4.04 7.63 -0.12
C LEU A 129 4.33 9.04 0.39
N GLU A 130 3.31 9.86 0.57
CA GLU A 130 3.44 11.22 1.07
C GLU A 130 2.19 11.64 1.84
N ARG A 131 2.41 12.29 2.98
CA ARG A 131 1.35 12.97 3.73
C ARG A 131 1.93 14.01 4.67
N GLU A 132 1.22 15.14 4.84
CA GLU A 132 1.49 16.12 5.91
C GLU A 132 2.94 16.62 5.96
N GLY A 133 3.62 16.71 4.80
CA GLY A 133 5.01 17.17 4.70
C GLY A 133 6.06 16.08 4.94
N GLU A 134 5.65 14.83 5.14
CA GLU A 134 6.51 13.65 5.15
C GLU A 134 6.37 12.88 3.83
N ALA A 135 7.49 12.41 3.28
CA ALA A 135 7.53 11.72 1.99
C ALA A 135 8.59 10.62 1.95
N VAL A 136 8.24 9.45 1.40
CA VAL A 136 9.20 8.37 1.14
C VAL A 136 10.34 8.93 0.27
N PRO A 137 11.63 8.73 0.63
CA PRO A 137 12.75 9.36 -0.04
C PRO A 137 13.13 8.64 -1.34
N LEU A 138 12.17 8.49 -2.26
CA LEU A 138 12.32 7.90 -3.58
C LEU A 138 13.41 8.63 -4.37
N GLY A 139 14.34 7.88 -4.96
CA GLY A 139 15.30 8.41 -5.91
C GLY A 139 14.70 8.64 -7.30
N SER A 140 15.58 9.02 -8.23
CA SER A 140 15.24 9.08 -9.65
C SER A 140 15.45 7.71 -10.32
N GLY A 141 14.74 7.47 -11.41
CA GLY A 141 14.99 6.32 -12.29
C GLY A 141 14.07 5.14 -12.00
N LYS A 142 14.51 3.94 -12.41
CA LYS A 142 13.75 2.72 -12.25
C LYS A 142 13.75 2.25 -10.81
N HIS A 143 12.60 1.75 -10.37
CA HIS A 143 12.45 1.18 -9.04
C HIS A 143 12.03 -0.28 -9.14
N THR A 144 12.44 -1.07 -8.16
CA THR A 144 12.03 -2.47 -8.01
C THR A 144 11.42 -2.70 -6.64
N ALA A 145 10.44 -3.58 -6.58
CA ALA A 145 9.89 -4.08 -5.32
C ALA A 145 10.34 -5.53 -5.12
N THR A 146 10.87 -5.84 -3.93
CA THR A 146 11.15 -7.22 -3.52
C THR A 146 10.24 -7.59 -2.35
N LEU A 147 9.40 -8.60 -2.55
CA LEU A 147 8.60 -9.23 -1.52
C LEU A 147 9.39 -10.38 -0.91
N VAL A 148 9.54 -10.37 0.42
CA VAL A 148 10.37 -11.34 1.15
C VAL A 148 9.54 -12.01 2.24
N PHE A 149 9.71 -13.32 2.37
CA PHE A 149 9.22 -14.10 3.49
C PHE A 149 10.42 -14.69 4.24
N ARG A 150 10.49 -14.41 5.54
CA ARG A 150 11.62 -14.77 6.41
C ARG A 150 11.17 -15.59 7.60
N GLU A 151 11.76 -16.76 7.78
CA GLU A 151 11.58 -17.56 8.99
C GLU A 151 12.62 -17.16 10.05
N PRO A 152 12.25 -17.14 11.34
CA PRO A 152 13.18 -16.79 12.41
C PRO A 152 14.40 -17.71 12.50
N ALA A 153 14.27 -18.99 12.12
CA ALA A 153 15.33 -19.98 12.21
C ALA A 153 16.19 -20.05 10.94
N ASP A 154 15.54 -20.05 9.77
CA ASP A 154 16.18 -20.38 8.49
C ASP A 154 16.50 -19.16 7.62
N GLY A 155 16.09 -17.96 8.05
CA GLY A 155 16.31 -16.74 7.28
C GLY A 155 15.32 -16.60 6.13
N VAL A 156 15.77 -16.07 4.98
CA VAL A 156 14.88 -15.84 3.83
C VAL A 156 14.48 -17.17 3.19
N ILE A 157 13.18 -17.48 3.19
CA ILE A 157 12.64 -18.72 2.61
C ILE A 157 11.97 -18.51 1.25
N ALA A 158 11.58 -17.27 0.94
CA ALA A 158 11.09 -16.89 -0.37
C ALA A 158 11.37 -15.40 -0.61
N ALA A 159 11.80 -15.07 -1.81
CA ALA A 159 11.95 -13.70 -2.26
C ALA A 159 11.56 -13.58 -3.73
N ARG A 160 10.70 -12.62 -4.04
CA ARG A 160 10.23 -12.32 -5.40
C ARG A 160 10.47 -10.86 -5.68
N GLN A 161 10.97 -10.56 -6.87
CA GLN A 161 11.22 -9.20 -7.31
C GLN A 161 10.41 -8.88 -8.56
N VAL A 162 9.89 -7.67 -8.63
CA VAL A 162 9.24 -7.09 -9.81
C VAL A 162 9.70 -5.65 -10.02
N GLU A 163 9.64 -5.17 -11.27
CA GLU A 163 9.78 -3.74 -11.55
C GLU A 163 8.54 -3.01 -11.01
N ILE A 164 8.74 -1.88 -10.32
CA ILE A 164 7.62 -1.00 -9.97
C ILE A 164 7.25 -0.22 -11.23
N THR A 165 6.04 -0.47 -11.70
CA THR A 165 5.53 0.13 -12.93
C THR A 165 4.87 1.48 -12.67
N HIS A 166 4.49 2.15 -13.77
CA HIS A 166 3.96 3.53 -13.82
C HIS A 166 5.01 4.61 -13.48
N THR A 167 4.63 5.86 -13.72
CA THR A 167 5.51 7.01 -13.48
C THR A 167 5.75 7.18 -11.98
N THR A 168 7.03 7.25 -11.58
CA THR A 168 7.41 7.61 -10.21
C THR A 168 6.85 8.99 -9.85
N PRO A 169 6.09 9.11 -8.75
CA PRO A 169 5.54 10.40 -8.34
C PRO A 169 6.67 11.33 -7.89
N VAL A 170 6.50 12.63 -8.13
CA VAL A 170 7.35 13.65 -7.54
C VAL A 170 6.84 13.89 -6.13
N LEU A 171 7.65 13.53 -5.13
CA LEU A 171 7.28 13.67 -3.73
C LEU A 171 7.97 14.88 -3.10
N THR A 172 7.25 15.55 -2.20
CA THR A 172 7.74 16.71 -1.45
C THR A 172 7.55 16.50 0.04
N GLY A 173 8.65 16.48 0.78
CA GLY A 173 8.60 16.32 2.22
C GLY A 173 9.92 15.86 2.80
N GLU A 174 9.98 15.83 4.13
CA GLU A 174 11.07 15.20 4.87
C GLU A 174 10.87 13.68 4.90
N THR A 175 11.95 12.93 5.09
CA THR A 175 11.84 11.48 5.31
C THR A 175 10.95 11.21 6.52
N PRO A 176 9.98 10.27 6.46
CA PRO A 176 9.01 10.10 7.53
C PRO A 176 9.67 9.71 8.85
N ALA A 177 9.23 10.33 9.93
CA ALA A 177 9.75 10.14 11.27
C ALA A 177 9.28 8.80 11.89
N PRO A 178 9.94 8.31 12.95
CA PRO A 178 9.43 7.17 13.71
C PRO A 178 7.99 7.40 14.19
N GLY A 179 7.11 6.44 13.90
CA GLY A 179 5.68 6.55 14.23
C GLY A 179 4.82 7.21 13.15
N SER A 180 5.44 7.70 12.06
CA SER A 180 4.69 8.15 10.89
C SER A 180 3.84 7.01 10.33
N THR A 181 2.73 7.40 9.74
CA THR A 181 1.78 6.54 9.05
C THR A 181 2.08 6.46 7.55
N VAL A 182 2.94 7.35 7.02
CA VAL A 182 3.45 7.28 5.65
C VAL A 182 4.29 6.02 5.52
N PHE A 183 3.96 5.22 4.50
CA PHE A 183 4.60 3.94 4.18
C PHE A 183 4.51 2.84 5.25
N SER A 184 4.04 3.12 6.47
CA SER A 184 3.95 2.14 7.55
C SER A 184 2.58 1.45 7.63
N THR A 185 1.53 2.10 7.15
CA THR A 185 0.17 1.56 7.17
C THR A 185 -0.29 1.14 5.77
N ALA A 186 -0.78 -0.09 5.70
CA ALA A 186 -1.28 -0.73 4.50
C ALA A 186 -2.80 -0.55 4.37
N TRP A 187 -3.16 0.24 3.37
CA TRP A 187 -4.52 0.59 3.01
C TRP A 187 -5.10 -0.42 2.01
N ALA A 188 -6.42 -0.51 1.95
CA ALA A 188 -7.13 -1.36 1.03
C ALA A 188 -6.97 -0.83 -0.40
N CYS A 189 -6.82 -1.75 -1.36
CA CYS A 189 -6.91 -1.39 -2.76
C CYS A 189 -8.32 -0.95 -3.15
N ARG A 190 -8.42 -0.16 -4.22
CA ARG A 190 -9.70 0.28 -4.78
C ARG A 190 -10.56 -0.93 -5.19
N ARG A 191 -11.85 -0.89 -4.88
CA ARG A 191 -12.80 -1.95 -5.27
C ARG A 191 -13.13 -1.86 -6.76
N GLY A 192 -13.11 -3.00 -7.46
CA GLY A 192 -13.63 -3.11 -8.84
C GLY A 192 -12.65 -2.76 -9.95
N GLN A 193 -11.33 -2.91 -9.70
CA GLN A 193 -10.31 -2.90 -10.75
C GLN A 193 -10.09 -4.30 -11.30
#